data_AF-A0ABD2K2J4-F1
#
_entry.id   AF-A0ABD2K2J4-F1
#
_cell.length_a   1.000
_cell.length_b   1.000
_cell.length_c   1.000
_cell.angle_alpha   90.00
_cell.angle_beta   90.00
_cell.angle_gamma   90.00
#
_symmetry.space_group_name_H-M   'P 1'
#
loop_
_entity.id
_entity.type
_entity.pdbx_description
1 polymer ?
#
loop_
_entity_poly.entity_id
_entity_poly.type
_entity_poly.pdbx_seq_one_letter_code
_entity_poly.pdbx_strand_id
1 'polypeptide(L)'
;MGKKKLNKIFNINKPVQRRWDKREEREMKLERAARQAKLAKKTVQQQQIDHGEGEADMEQQEMDQAEQCILTSSLRGGGPMHVTEFLPQSPRRDNILMALELLSKLQSFAIADLLSVDQIADFRATADQFRVHMLEHFRRHCSTSKFHHLVHHAAEFAENHGFWGLLSEQPVEKFHALFNDDLARKANTKDLHDILMFCARESAIRNSIFDANQH
;
A
#
# COMPACT_ATOMS: atom_id res chain seq x y z
N MET A 1 22.48 -38.32 -78.99
CA MET A 1 21.12 -38.14 -78.41
C MET A 1 21.18 -38.43 -76.93
N GLY A 2 20.62 -37.58 -76.07
CA GLY A 2 20.57 -37.84 -74.61
C GLY A 2 20.37 -36.61 -73.74
N LYS A 3 19.33 -35.81 -74.00
CA LYS A 3 18.86 -34.78 -73.06
C LYS A 3 18.05 -35.47 -71.95
N LYS A 4 18.35 -35.17 -70.68
CA LYS A 4 17.40 -34.91 -69.57
C LYS A 4 18.02 -35.23 -68.20
N LYS A 5 18.57 -34.22 -67.52
CA LYS A 5 18.53 -34.08 -66.06
C LYS A 5 18.58 -32.59 -65.73
N LEU A 6 17.44 -31.97 -65.45
CA LEU A 6 17.32 -30.69 -64.73
C LEU A 6 15.84 -30.52 -64.38
N ASN A 7 15.40 -31.15 -63.29
CA ASN A 7 14.11 -30.87 -62.65
C ASN A 7 14.23 -31.23 -61.16
N LYS A 8 14.91 -30.37 -60.40
CA LYS A 8 15.01 -30.50 -58.94
C LYS A 8 15.36 -29.15 -58.28
N ILE A 9 14.69 -28.06 -58.65
CA ILE A 9 14.82 -26.75 -57.96
C ILE A 9 13.45 -26.08 -57.77
N PHE A 10 12.43 -26.83 -57.36
CA PHE A 10 11.13 -26.26 -56.99
C PHE A 10 10.60 -26.93 -55.72
N ASN A 11 11.22 -26.69 -54.56
CA ASN A 11 10.58 -27.00 -53.28
C ASN A 11 11.19 -26.33 -52.02
N ILE A 12 11.99 -25.27 -52.16
CA ILE A 12 12.69 -24.65 -51.02
C ILE A 12 11.81 -23.62 -50.29
N ASN A 13 10.69 -23.15 -50.88
CA ASN A 13 9.81 -22.13 -50.26
C ASN A 13 8.68 -22.67 -49.35
N LYS A 14 8.40 -23.98 -49.35
CA LYS A 14 7.35 -24.57 -48.47
C LYS A 14 7.61 -24.48 -46.95
N PRO A 15 8.85 -24.52 -46.44
CA PRO A 15 9.12 -24.43 -45.00
C PRO A 15 8.86 -23.04 -44.43
N VAL A 16 9.10 -21.99 -45.21
CA VAL A 16 8.93 -20.59 -44.76
C VAL A 16 7.45 -20.25 -44.65
N GLN A 17 6.65 -20.58 -45.67
CA GLN A 17 5.20 -20.34 -45.65
C GLN A 17 4.52 -21.01 -44.44
N ARG A 18 4.87 -22.28 -44.16
CA ARG A 18 4.33 -23.01 -43.00
C ARG A 18 4.70 -22.39 -41.65
N ARG A 19 5.83 -21.68 -41.56
CA ARG A 19 6.20 -20.94 -40.34
C ARG A 19 5.38 -19.67 -40.18
N TRP A 20 5.08 -18.98 -41.29
CA TRP A 20 4.21 -17.81 -41.30
C TRP A 20 2.77 -18.18 -40.94
N ASP A 21 2.20 -19.20 -41.58
CA ASP A 21 0.83 -19.65 -41.29
C ASP A 21 0.66 -20.06 -39.81
N LYS A 22 1.67 -20.73 -39.22
CA LYS A 22 1.69 -21.08 -37.79
C LYS A 22 1.79 -19.88 -36.85
N ARG A 23 2.41 -18.79 -37.31
CA ARG A 23 2.52 -17.55 -36.52
C ARG A 23 1.19 -16.83 -36.49
N GLU A 24 0.54 -16.68 -37.64
CA GLU A 24 -0.80 -16.08 -37.75
C GLU A 24 -1.84 -16.86 -36.94
N GLU A 25 -1.79 -18.19 -36.97
CA GLU A 25 -2.69 -19.03 -36.15
C GLU A 25 -2.51 -18.80 -34.65
N ARG A 26 -1.27 -18.58 -34.18
CA ARG A 26 -0.97 -18.27 -32.77
C ARG A 26 -1.46 -16.88 -32.39
N GLU A 27 -1.26 -15.89 -33.25
CA GLU A 27 -1.72 -14.52 -33.02
C GLU A 27 -3.25 -14.47 -32.95
N MET A 28 -3.97 -15.16 -33.86
CA MET A 28 -5.42 -15.27 -33.77
C MET A 28 -5.92 -15.97 -32.50
N LYS A 29 -5.22 -17.01 -32.01
CA LYS A 29 -5.57 -17.68 -30.75
C LYS A 29 -5.38 -16.77 -29.54
N LEU A 30 -4.28 -16.01 -29.51
CA LEU A 30 -4.02 -15.02 -28.46
C LEU A 30 -5.06 -13.90 -28.48
N GLU A 31 -5.44 -13.43 -29.66
CA GLU A 31 -6.45 -12.39 -29.79
C GLU A 31 -7.84 -12.87 -29.30
N ARG A 32 -8.23 -14.10 -29.64
CA ARG A 32 -9.46 -14.72 -29.13
C ARG A 32 -9.44 -14.88 -27.61
N ALA A 33 -8.32 -15.33 -27.04
CA ALA A 33 -8.16 -15.45 -25.60
C ALA A 33 -8.24 -14.09 -24.89
N ALA A 34 -7.63 -13.05 -25.46
CA ALA A 34 -7.69 -11.69 -24.93
C ALA A 34 -9.12 -11.12 -24.99
N ARG A 35 -9.88 -11.38 -26.06
CA ARG A 35 -11.30 -11.00 -26.16
C ARG A 35 -12.16 -11.71 -25.13
N GLN A 36 -11.94 -13.02 -24.91
CA GLN A 36 -12.65 -13.77 -23.87
C GLN A 36 -12.33 -13.26 -22.45
N ALA A 37 -11.08 -12.95 -22.16
CA ALA A 37 -10.68 -12.36 -20.88
C ALA A 37 -11.30 -10.98 -20.65
N LYS A 38 -11.39 -10.14 -21.69
CA LYS A 38 -12.08 -8.83 -21.60
C LYS A 38 -13.58 -8.99 -21.34
N LEU A 39 -14.24 -9.95 -22.00
CA LEU A 39 -15.66 -10.24 -21.76
C LEU A 39 -15.88 -10.73 -20.32
N ALA A 40 -15.05 -11.65 -19.82
CA ALA A 40 -15.15 -12.14 -18.45
C ALA A 40 -14.96 -11.01 -17.41
N LYS A 41 -13.97 -10.11 -17.61
CA LYS A 41 -13.79 -8.94 -16.74
C LYS A 41 -14.99 -8.00 -16.77
N LYS A 42 -15.59 -7.77 -17.94
CA LYS A 42 -16.79 -6.94 -18.07
C LYS A 42 -18.01 -7.57 -17.37
N THR A 43 -18.14 -8.90 -17.41
CA THR A 43 -19.19 -9.61 -16.68
C THR A 43 -19.02 -9.51 -15.16
N VAL A 44 -17.79 -9.66 -14.66
CA VAL A 44 -17.49 -9.49 -13.22
C VAL A 44 -17.76 -8.05 -12.77
N GLN A 45 -17.33 -7.06 -13.56
CA GLN A 45 -17.55 -5.65 -13.24
C GLN A 45 -19.05 -5.28 -13.26
N GLN A 46 -19.82 -5.83 -14.20
CA GLN A 46 -21.28 -5.65 -14.22
C GLN A 46 -21.94 -6.29 -12.99
N GLN A 47 -21.48 -7.47 -12.57
CA GLN A 47 -21.97 -8.13 -11.34
C GLN A 47 -21.65 -7.32 -10.08
N GLN A 48 -20.49 -6.66 -10.01
CA GLN A 48 -20.13 -5.78 -8.89
C GLN A 48 -20.97 -4.49 -8.85
N ILE A 49 -21.31 -3.94 -10.03
CA ILE A 49 -22.20 -2.77 -10.14
C ILE A 49 -23.64 -3.14 -9.73
N ASP A 50 -24.13 -4.30 -10.17
CA ASP A 50 -25.48 -4.77 -9.83
C ASP A 50 -25.61 -5.17 -8.34
N HIS A 51 -24.50 -5.36 -7.62
CA HIS A 51 -24.46 -5.66 -6.18
C HIS A 51 -24.10 -4.46 -5.27
N GLY A 52 -23.89 -3.25 -5.81
CA GLY A 52 -23.70 -2.04 -5.00
C GLY A 52 -22.37 -1.97 -4.23
N GLU A 53 -21.38 -2.78 -4.59
CA GLU A 53 -20.11 -2.89 -3.84
C GLU A 53 -19.12 -1.73 -4.14
N GLY A 54 -19.35 -0.96 -5.21
CA GLY A 54 -18.41 0.10 -5.65
C GLY A 54 -18.51 1.44 -4.91
N GLU A 55 -19.66 1.77 -4.32
CA GLU A 55 -19.80 3.00 -3.49
C GLU A 55 -19.30 2.77 -2.06
N ALA A 56 -19.48 1.55 -1.53
CA ALA A 56 -19.03 1.16 -0.20
C ALA A 56 -17.49 1.21 -0.07
N ASP A 57 -16.75 0.80 -1.10
CA ASP A 57 -15.28 0.83 -1.08
C ASP A 57 -14.72 2.26 -1.06
N MET A 58 -15.40 3.22 -1.69
CA MET A 58 -14.97 4.62 -1.72
C MET A 58 -15.32 5.34 -0.41
N GLU A 59 -16.53 5.12 0.13
CA GLU A 59 -16.92 5.63 1.45
C GLU A 59 -16.05 5.05 2.58
N GLN A 60 -15.70 3.76 2.50
CA GLN A 60 -14.80 3.13 3.46
C GLN A 60 -13.40 3.74 3.41
N GLN A 61 -12.88 4.04 2.22
CA GLN A 61 -11.56 4.65 2.04
C GLN A 61 -11.51 6.11 2.52
N GLU A 62 -12.58 6.89 2.31
CA GLU A 62 -12.71 8.25 2.85
C GLU A 62 -12.87 8.25 4.38
N MET A 63 -13.62 7.29 4.93
CA MET A 63 -13.78 7.13 6.37
C MET A 63 -12.45 6.72 7.05
N ASP A 64 -11.72 5.77 6.46
CA ASP A 64 -10.40 5.36 6.96
C ASP A 64 -9.39 6.52 6.92
N GLN A 65 -9.40 7.35 5.86
CA GLN A 65 -8.57 8.57 5.79
C GLN A 65 -8.99 9.62 6.83
N ALA A 66 -10.29 9.82 7.06
CA ALA A 66 -10.79 10.75 8.06
C ALA A 66 -10.42 10.31 9.49
N GLU A 67 -10.57 9.01 9.80
CA GLU A 67 -10.15 8.42 11.07
C GLU A 67 -8.64 8.54 11.28
N GLN A 68 -7.85 8.28 10.25
CA GLN A 68 -6.39 8.41 10.30
C GLN A 68 -5.96 9.87 10.52
N CYS A 69 -6.66 10.83 9.90
CA CYS A 69 -6.45 12.26 10.07
C CYS A 69 -6.82 12.73 11.49
N ILE A 70 -7.92 12.22 12.06
CA ILE A 70 -8.31 12.47 13.46
C ILE A 70 -7.29 11.86 14.43
N LEU A 71 -6.83 10.64 14.21
CA LEU A 71 -5.82 9.98 15.05
C LEU A 71 -4.48 10.72 15.01
N THR A 72 -4.02 11.15 13.84
CA THR A 72 -2.74 11.88 13.72
C THR A 72 -2.84 13.30 14.30
N SER A 73 -3.92 14.03 14.07
CA SER A 73 -4.11 15.37 14.64
C SER A 73 -4.24 15.33 16.18
N SER A 74 -4.94 14.32 16.70
CA SER A 74 -5.14 14.10 18.14
C SER A 74 -3.86 13.70 18.88
N LEU A 75 -2.97 12.94 18.24
CA LEU A 75 -1.77 12.42 18.89
C LEU A 75 -0.51 13.27 18.67
N ARG A 76 -0.47 14.13 17.63
CA ARG A 76 0.72 14.95 17.29
C ARG A 76 0.57 16.46 17.44
N GLY A 77 -0.64 17.02 17.53
CA GLY A 77 -0.84 18.49 17.45
C GLY A 77 -1.62 19.09 18.61
N GLY A 78 -2.83 18.57 18.87
CA GLY A 78 -3.67 19.08 19.96
C GLY A 78 -3.43 18.37 21.31
N GLY A 79 -2.80 17.20 21.27
CA GLY A 79 -2.74 16.30 22.41
C GLY A 79 -4.08 15.62 22.71
N PRO A 80 -4.08 14.65 23.63
CA PRO A 80 -5.22 13.77 23.88
C PRO A 80 -6.44 14.47 24.48
N MET A 81 -6.27 15.71 24.95
CA MET A 81 -7.34 16.51 25.54
C MET A 81 -8.48 16.81 24.56
N HIS A 82 -8.21 17.04 23.28
CA HIS A 82 -9.26 17.34 22.30
C HIS A 82 -10.18 16.14 22.01
N VAL A 83 -9.66 14.92 22.11
CA VAL A 83 -10.46 13.70 21.92
C VAL A 83 -11.45 13.50 23.06
N THR A 84 -11.08 13.97 24.26
CA THR A 84 -11.85 13.73 25.48
C THR A 84 -12.64 14.96 25.94
N GLU A 85 -12.62 16.05 25.19
CA GLU A 85 -13.39 17.27 25.45
C GLU A 85 -14.91 16.99 25.44
N PHE A 86 -15.34 16.06 24.59
CA PHE A 86 -16.74 15.63 24.49
C PHE A 86 -17.13 14.55 25.52
N LEU A 87 -16.17 14.03 26.29
CA LEU A 87 -16.42 13.01 27.29
C LEU A 87 -16.72 13.66 28.65
N PRO A 88 -17.77 13.22 29.38
CA PRO A 88 -18.02 13.71 30.72
C PRO A 88 -16.88 13.35 31.67
N GLN A 89 -16.57 14.25 32.61
CA GLN A 89 -15.59 14.00 33.65
C GLN A 89 -15.95 12.74 34.43
N SER A 90 -15.06 11.75 34.38
CA SER A 90 -15.25 10.43 34.98
C SER A 90 -13.91 9.71 35.09
N PRO A 91 -13.76 8.75 36.01
CA PRO A 91 -12.54 7.93 36.08
C PRO A 91 -12.22 7.22 34.75
N ARG A 92 -13.25 6.89 33.96
CA ARG A 92 -13.08 6.30 32.63
C ARG A 92 -12.42 7.28 31.66
N ARG A 93 -12.83 8.55 31.67
CA ARG A 93 -12.21 9.60 30.84
C ARG A 93 -10.74 9.77 31.20
N ASP A 94 -10.41 9.80 32.50
CA ASP A 94 -9.04 9.96 32.96
C ASP A 94 -8.15 8.78 32.53
N ASN A 95 -8.69 7.55 32.59
CA ASN A 95 -8.00 6.37 32.09
C ASN A 95 -7.78 6.42 30.56
N ILE A 96 -8.73 6.96 29.80
CA ILE A 96 -8.58 7.14 28.35
C ILE A 96 -7.49 8.18 28.07
N LEU A 97 -7.49 9.31 28.79
CA LEU A 97 -6.47 10.35 28.67
C LEU A 97 -5.07 9.79 28.91
N MET A 98 -4.87 9.10 30.04
CA MET A 98 -3.59 8.47 30.38
C MET A 98 -3.13 7.47 29.30
N ALA A 99 -4.05 6.66 28.76
CA ALA A 99 -3.73 5.73 27.69
C ALA A 99 -3.27 6.47 26.41
N LEU A 100 -3.95 7.55 26.04
CA LEU A 100 -3.59 8.34 24.86
C LEU A 100 -2.31 9.15 25.06
N GLU A 101 -2.02 9.63 26.27
CA GLU A 101 -0.76 10.29 26.62
C GLU A 101 0.43 9.33 26.48
N LEU A 102 0.30 8.13 27.05
CA LEU A 102 1.31 7.08 26.92
C LEU A 102 1.51 6.68 25.46
N LEU A 103 0.42 6.54 24.69
CA LEU A 103 0.51 6.22 23.26
C LEU A 103 1.16 7.35 22.45
N SER A 104 0.82 8.62 22.72
CA SER A 104 1.44 9.78 22.09
C SER A 104 2.94 9.84 22.39
N LYS A 105 3.33 9.56 23.64
CA LYS A 105 4.74 9.42 24.02
C LYS A 105 5.43 8.27 23.29
N LEU A 106 4.80 7.10 23.14
CA LEU A 106 5.37 6.01 22.34
C LEU A 106 5.57 6.42 20.88
N GLN A 107 4.63 7.18 20.31
CA GLN A 107 4.75 7.68 18.94
C GLN A 107 5.83 8.74 18.77
N SER A 108 6.18 9.49 19.81
CA SER A 108 7.23 10.51 19.72
C SER A 108 8.63 9.91 19.54
N PHE A 109 8.83 8.62 19.85
CA PHE A 109 10.06 7.88 19.54
C PHE A 109 10.13 7.42 18.07
N ALA A 110 9.05 7.53 17.29
CA ALA A 110 9.07 7.25 15.85
C ALA A 110 9.63 8.44 15.06
N ILE A 111 10.89 8.79 15.35
CA ILE A 111 11.64 9.85 14.67
C ILE A 111 12.41 9.31 13.46
N ALA A 112 12.78 10.22 12.56
CA ALA A 112 13.63 9.92 11.41
C ALA A 112 15.13 9.95 11.77
N ASP A 113 15.48 9.37 12.92
CA ASP A 113 16.86 9.32 13.43
C ASP A 113 17.06 8.07 14.30
N LEU A 114 18.31 7.76 14.64
CA LEU A 114 18.66 6.73 15.60
C LEU A 114 18.31 7.17 17.02
N LEU A 115 17.78 6.25 17.81
CA LEU A 115 17.48 6.44 19.21
C LEU A 115 18.75 6.26 20.05
N SER A 116 18.96 7.15 21.01
CA SER A 116 19.99 6.98 22.03
C SER A 116 19.62 5.84 22.99
N VAL A 117 20.62 5.33 23.72
CA VAL A 117 20.41 4.29 24.74
C VAL A 117 19.37 4.73 25.78
N ASP A 118 19.41 6.00 26.20
CA ASP A 118 18.46 6.56 27.15
C ASP A 118 17.04 6.64 26.56
N GLN A 119 16.92 7.04 25.28
CA GLN A 119 15.63 7.06 24.59
C GLN A 119 15.03 5.66 24.44
N ILE A 120 15.86 4.65 24.20
CA ILE A 120 15.42 3.26 24.11
C ILE A 120 14.95 2.75 25.48
N ALA A 121 15.67 3.07 26.56
CA ALA A 121 15.25 2.75 27.92
C ALA A 121 13.91 3.42 28.27
N ASP A 122 13.75 4.71 27.93
CA ASP A 122 12.51 5.45 28.11
C ASP A 122 11.36 4.87 27.27
N PHE A 123 11.64 4.44 26.04
CA PHE A 123 10.67 3.79 25.17
C PHE A 123 10.17 2.48 25.78
N ARG A 124 11.08 1.62 26.26
CA ARG A 124 10.75 0.37 26.96
C ARG A 124 9.89 0.63 28.21
N ALA A 125 10.33 1.57 29.05
CA ALA A 125 9.59 1.92 30.27
C ALA A 125 8.18 2.45 29.95
N THR A 126 8.05 3.27 28.91
CA THR A 126 6.74 3.80 28.47
C THR A 126 5.86 2.69 27.90
N ALA A 127 6.42 1.74 27.15
CA ALA A 127 5.67 0.62 26.57
C ALA A 127 5.14 -0.31 27.68
N ASP A 128 5.93 -0.57 28.70
CA ASP A 128 5.51 -1.33 29.88
C ASP A 128 4.41 -0.62 30.68
N GLN A 129 4.55 0.69 30.91
CA GLN A 129 3.51 1.49 31.56
C GLN A 129 2.20 1.45 30.77
N PHE A 130 2.27 1.62 29.45
CA PHE A 130 1.11 1.52 28.57
C PHE A 130 0.46 0.13 28.64
N ARG A 131 1.26 -0.93 28.62
CA ARG A 131 0.79 -2.32 28.75
C ARG A 131 0.03 -2.54 30.05
N VAL A 132 0.62 -2.16 31.19
CA VAL A 132 -0.01 -2.33 32.51
C VAL A 132 -1.32 -1.56 32.57
N HIS A 133 -1.32 -0.29 32.16
CA HIS A 133 -2.52 0.56 32.15
C HIS A 133 -3.65 -0.01 31.28
N MET A 134 -3.32 -0.47 30.07
CA MET A 134 -4.28 -1.08 29.15
C MET A 134 -4.84 -2.41 29.69
N LEU A 135 -4.02 -3.24 30.33
CA LEU A 135 -4.46 -4.49 30.95
C LEU A 135 -5.25 -4.27 32.24
N GLU A 136 -5.10 -3.14 32.92
CA GLU A 136 -5.89 -2.83 34.11
C GLU A 136 -7.28 -2.29 33.73
N HIS A 137 -7.33 -1.33 32.82
CA HIS A 137 -8.56 -0.56 32.54
C HIS A 137 -9.27 -0.94 31.24
N PHE A 138 -8.57 -1.59 30.29
CA PHE A 138 -9.05 -1.83 28.91
C PHE A 138 -8.78 -3.26 28.41
N ARG A 139 -8.84 -4.28 29.28
CA ARG A 139 -8.53 -5.70 28.93
C ARG A 139 -9.12 -6.21 27.62
N ARG A 140 -10.38 -5.84 27.34
CA ARG A 140 -11.10 -6.28 26.13
C ARG A 140 -10.47 -5.79 24.83
N HIS A 141 -9.66 -4.73 24.88
CA HIS A 141 -9.01 -4.11 23.73
C HIS A 141 -7.55 -4.56 23.54
N CYS A 142 -7.01 -5.38 24.45
CA CYS A 142 -5.59 -5.79 24.47
C CYS A 142 -5.29 -7.04 23.62
N SER A 143 -6.24 -7.53 22.80
CA SER A 143 -6.10 -8.77 22.03
C SER A 143 -5.60 -8.57 20.60
N THR A 144 -5.31 -7.34 20.18
CA THR A 144 -4.87 -7.06 18.81
C THR A 144 -3.39 -7.43 18.62
N SER A 145 -3.05 -7.88 17.42
CA SER A 145 -1.65 -8.15 17.04
C SER A 145 -0.79 -6.89 17.18
N LYS A 146 -1.30 -5.72 16.77
CA LYS A 146 -0.60 -4.44 16.88
C LYS A 146 -0.25 -4.09 18.34
N PHE A 147 -1.19 -4.29 19.26
CA PHE A 147 -0.92 -4.08 20.69
C PHE A 147 0.19 -5.02 21.19
N HIS A 148 0.11 -6.31 20.86
CA HIS A 148 1.13 -7.29 21.24
C HIS A 148 2.53 -6.91 20.74
N HIS A 149 2.65 -6.51 19.47
CA HIS A 149 3.94 -6.10 18.91
C HIS A 149 4.48 -4.84 19.57
N LEU A 150 3.64 -3.83 19.81
CA LEU A 150 4.04 -2.59 20.45
C LEU A 150 4.61 -2.84 21.85
N VAL A 151 3.96 -3.67 22.66
CA VAL A 151 4.31 -3.81 24.09
C VAL A 151 5.34 -4.91 24.37
N HIS A 152 5.58 -5.83 23.43
CA HIS A 152 6.54 -6.93 23.63
C HIS A 152 7.76 -6.87 22.73
N HIS A 153 7.61 -6.44 21.47
CA HIS A 153 8.65 -6.57 20.45
C HIS A 153 9.29 -5.25 20.07
N ALA A 154 8.56 -4.14 20.20
CA ALA A 154 9.03 -2.84 19.73
C ALA A 154 10.32 -2.37 20.42
N ALA A 155 10.39 -2.50 21.76
CA ALA A 155 11.56 -2.08 22.52
C ALA A 155 12.79 -2.95 22.22
N GLU A 156 12.61 -4.28 22.13
CA GLU A 156 13.68 -5.20 21.75
C GLU A 156 14.19 -4.91 20.33
N PHE A 157 13.28 -4.62 19.41
CA PHE A 157 13.64 -4.20 18.06
C PHE A 157 14.48 -2.90 18.08
N ALA A 158 14.04 -1.90 18.83
CA ALA A 158 14.76 -0.63 18.96
C ALA A 158 16.15 -0.81 19.59
N GLU A 159 16.31 -1.71 20.56
CA GLU A 159 17.61 -2.06 21.15
C GLU A 159 18.56 -2.69 20.14
N ASN A 160 18.06 -3.61 19.32
CA ASN A 160 18.89 -4.35 18.37
C ASN A 160 19.26 -3.52 17.12
N HIS A 161 18.41 -2.57 16.74
CA HIS A 161 18.54 -1.84 15.48
C HIS A 161 18.80 -0.33 15.64
N GLY A 162 18.61 0.21 16.84
CA GLY A 162 18.78 1.63 17.13
C GLY A 162 17.66 2.52 16.59
N PHE A 163 16.55 1.97 16.09
CA PHE A 163 15.42 2.76 15.58
C PHE A 163 14.10 2.00 15.68
N TRP A 164 12.99 2.74 15.56
CA TRP A 164 11.63 2.20 15.53
C TRP A 164 10.79 2.73 14.35
N GLY A 165 10.94 4.01 13.99
CA GLY A 165 10.12 4.67 12.97
C GLY A 165 10.69 4.72 11.55
N LEU A 166 12.00 4.44 11.36
CA LEU A 166 12.69 4.68 10.09
C LEU A 166 12.18 3.81 8.93
N LEU A 167 11.74 2.58 9.21
CA LEU A 167 11.25 1.65 8.19
C LEU A 167 9.72 1.67 8.02
N SER A 168 9.06 2.77 8.39
CA SER A 168 7.60 2.84 8.23
C SER A 168 7.20 2.73 6.76
N GLU A 169 6.07 2.09 6.49
CA GLU A 169 5.48 2.00 5.14
C GLU A 169 4.79 3.30 4.69
N GLN A 170 4.75 4.32 5.55
CA GLN A 170 4.08 5.60 5.26
C GLN A 170 4.56 6.29 3.96
N PRO A 171 5.87 6.29 3.61
CA PRO A 171 6.31 6.81 2.32
C PRO A 171 5.73 6.02 1.13
N VAL A 172 5.56 4.71 1.28
CA VAL A 172 4.97 3.84 0.23
C VAL A 172 3.48 4.14 0.08
N GLU A 173 2.75 4.29 1.18
CA GLU A 173 1.33 4.67 1.15
C GLU A 173 1.12 6.04 0.46
N LYS A 174 1.97 7.03 0.76
CA LYS A 174 1.93 8.33 0.07
C LYS A 174 2.19 8.19 -1.43
N PHE A 175 3.10 7.30 -1.81
CA PHE A 175 3.38 7.03 -3.21
C PHE A 175 2.18 6.40 -3.92
N HIS A 176 1.46 5.48 -3.27
CA HIS A 176 0.23 4.89 -3.81
C HIS A 176 -0.84 5.94 -4.09
N ALA A 177 -1.04 6.91 -3.18
CA ALA A 177 -2.01 8.00 -3.39
C ALA A 177 -1.65 8.82 -4.65
N LEU A 178 -0.39 9.22 -4.78
CA LEU A 178 0.08 9.97 -5.95
C LEU A 178 -0.04 9.17 -7.25
N PHE A 179 0.17 7.86 -7.20
CA PHE A 179 -0.01 6.98 -8.35
C PHE A 179 -1.49 6.90 -8.78
N ASN A 180 -2.41 6.82 -7.83
CA ASN A 180 -3.85 6.81 -8.10
C ASN A 180 -4.32 8.15 -8.71
N ASP A 181 -3.79 9.27 -8.23
CA ASP A 181 -4.03 10.58 -8.84
C ASP A 181 -3.56 10.61 -10.30
N ASP A 182 -2.40 10.02 -10.61
CA ASP A 182 -1.87 9.93 -11.97
C ASP A 182 -2.78 9.09 -12.88
N LEU A 183 -3.30 7.97 -12.35
CA LEU A 183 -4.30 7.16 -13.05
C LEU A 183 -5.57 7.97 -13.33
N ALA A 184 -6.07 8.71 -12.33
CA ALA A 184 -7.26 9.55 -12.47
C ALA A 184 -7.05 10.65 -13.52
N ARG A 185 -5.87 11.30 -13.53
CA ARG A 185 -5.49 12.30 -14.55
C ARG A 185 -5.51 11.75 -15.97
N LYS A 186 -5.34 10.44 -16.15
CA LYS A 186 -5.38 9.75 -17.45
C LYS A 186 -6.61 8.87 -17.66
N ALA A 187 -7.65 9.01 -16.85
CA ALA A 187 -8.87 8.20 -16.94
C ALA A 187 -9.56 8.28 -18.32
N ASN A 188 -9.42 9.39 -19.04
CA ASN A 188 -9.99 9.58 -20.39
C ASN A 188 -9.13 8.97 -21.52
N THR A 189 -7.93 8.48 -21.22
CA THR A 189 -7.06 7.81 -22.20
C THR A 189 -7.55 6.37 -22.41
N LYS A 190 -7.80 5.98 -23.66
CA LYS A 190 -8.31 4.63 -23.98
C LYS A 190 -7.21 3.56 -24.02
N ASP A 191 -5.97 3.96 -24.24
CA ASP A 191 -4.83 3.04 -24.31
C ASP A 191 -4.22 2.86 -22.91
N LEU A 192 -4.29 1.63 -22.41
CA LEU A 192 -3.69 1.25 -21.13
C LEU A 192 -2.17 1.37 -21.17
N HIS A 193 -1.53 1.11 -22.31
CA HIS A 193 -0.07 1.25 -22.41
C HIS A 193 0.36 2.69 -22.15
N ASP A 194 -0.32 3.66 -22.77
CA ASP A 194 -0.06 5.08 -22.58
C ASP A 194 -0.27 5.53 -21.13
N ILE A 195 -1.32 5.03 -20.46
CA ILE A 195 -1.58 5.28 -19.04
C ILE A 195 -0.42 4.77 -18.19
N LEU A 196 -0.01 3.51 -18.38
CA LEU A 196 1.05 2.89 -17.58
C LEU A 196 2.41 3.58 -17.82
N MET A 197 2.72 3.91 -19.08
CA MET A 197 3.96 4.63 -19.42
C MET A 197 3.98 6.04 -18.81
N PHE A 198 2.83 6.71 -18.75
CA PHE A 198 2.70 8.00 -18.06
C PHE A 198 2.96 7.85 -16.56
N CYS A 199 2.25 6.97 -15.87
CA CYS A 199 2.44 6.76 -14.43
C CYS A 199 3.86 6.32 -14.09
N ALA A 200 4.47 5.45 -14.89
CA ALA A 200 5.86 5.03 -14.71
C ALA A 200 6.85 6.19 -14.86
N ARG A 201 6.62 7.10 -15.82
CA ARG A 201 7.45 8.28 -16.01
C ARG A 201 7.34 9.26 -14.84
N GLU A 202 6.11 9.57 -14.40
CA GLU A 202 5.88 10.46 -13.26
C GLU A 202 6.50 9.88 -11.98
N SER A 203 6.33 8.58 -11.77
CA SER A 203 6.96 7.82 -10.68
C SER A 203 8.48 7.94 -10.69
N ALA A 204 9.13 7.73 -11.85
CA ALA A 204 10.58 7.84 -11.99
C ALA A 204 11.09 9.26 -11.71
N ILE A 205 10.36 10.29 -12.17
CA ILE A 205 10.71 11.69 -11.90
C ILE A 205 10.64 11.98 -10.39
N ARG A 206 9.56 11.57 -9.72
CA ARG A 206 9.39 11.78 -8.27
C ARG A 206 10.48 11.08 -7.47
N ASN A 207 10.82 9.84 -7.81
CA ASN A 207 11.92 9.11 -7.17
C ASN A 207 13.25 9.84 -7.37
N SER A 208 13.56 10.27 -8.60
CA SER A 208 14.79 11.02 -8.87
C SER A 208 14.88 12.33 -8.08
N ILE A 209 13.77 13.04 -7.89
CA ILE A 209 13.72 14.27 -7.08
C ILE A 209 13.89 13.95 -5.60
N PHE A 210 13.26 12.87 -5.12
CA PHE A 210 13.39 12.42 -3.74
C PHE A 210 14.85 12.09 -3.41
N ASP A 211 15.50 11.26 -4.21
CA ASP A 211 16.90 10.86 -4.02
C ASP A 211 17.84 12.07 -4.07
N ALA A 212 17.60 13.03 -4.97
CA ALA A 212 18.41 14.25 -5.08
C ALA A 212 18.29 15.19 -3.88
N ASN A 213 17.19 15.12 -3.12
CA ASN A 213 16.94 15.99 -1.95
C ASN A 213 17.35 15.34 -0.62
N GLN A 214 17.83 14.09 -0.62
CA GLN A 214 18.30 13.39 0.58
C GLN A 214 19.82 13.46 0.78
N HIS A 215 20.55 14.18 -0.08
CA HIS A 215 21.99 14.41 -0.03
C HIS A 215 22.30 15.90 0.16
#